data_AF-A0A9D4K232-F1
#
_entry.id   AF-A0A9D4K232-F1
#
_cell.length_a   1.000
_cell.length_b   1.000
_cell.length_c   1.000
_cell.angle_alpha   90.00
_cell.angle_beta   90.00
_cell.angle_gamma   90.00
#
_symmetry.space_group_name_H-M   'P 1'
#
loop_
_entity.id
_entity.type
_entity.pdbx_description
1 polymer ?
#
loop_
_entity_poly.entity_id
_entity_poly.type
_entity_poly.pdbx_seq_one_letter_code
_entity_poly.pdbx_strand_id
1 'polypeptide(L)' 'MCLKDLQQYSDVYVKSCKSHAERLIEMNARALLRQMPDGKNFRVDANGRIQPRQQHDNRGNVN' A
#
# COMPACT_ATOMS: atom_id res chain seq x y z
N MET A 1 -30.35 -14.63 5.62
CA MET A 1 -28.93 -14.23 5.77
C MET A 1 -28.89 -13.03 6.70
N CYS A 2 -28.34 -13.22 7.89
CA CYS A 2 -28.42 -12.31 9.03
C CYS A 2 -27.26 -11.32 9.02
N LEU A 3 -27.55 -10.07 9.39
CA LEU A 3 -26.67 -8.88 9.43
C LEU A 3 -25.45 -8.95 10.38
N LYS A 4 -24.95 -10.15 10.72
CA LYS A 4 -23.83 -10.33 11.65
C LYS A 4 -22.45 -10.06 11.04
N ASP A 5 -22.35 -9.96 9.71
CA ASP A 5 -21.09 -9.67 9.02
C ASP A 5 -20.77 -8.16 8.94
N LEU A 6 -21.73 -7.27 9.25
CA LEU A 6 -21.54 -5.82 9.10
C LEU A 6 -20.47 -5.26 10.05
N GLN A 7 -20.32 -5.87 11.23
CA GLN A 7 -19.37 -5.42 12.26
C GLN A 7 -17.92 -5.80 11.94
N GLN A 8 -17.69 -6.73 11.03
CA GLN A 8 -16.34 -7.11 10.60
C GLN A 8 -15.73 -6.12 9.59
N TYR A 9 -16.55 -5.21 9.05
CA TYR A 9 -16.12 -4.19 8.11
C TYR A 9 -15.93 -2.79 8.75
N SER A 10 -16.14 -2.63 10.06
CA SER A 10 -15.96 -1.33 10.72
C SER A 10 -14.50 -0.83 10.70
N ASP A 11 -13.54 -1.76 10.65
CA ASP A 11 -12.10 -1.47 10.55
C ASP A 11 -11.55 -1.59 9.13
N VAL A 12 -12.42 -1.82 8.14
CA VAL A 12 -12.01 -1.76 6.74
C VAL A 12 -12.14 -0.31 6.30
N TYR A 13 -11.12 0.48 6.64
CA TYR A 13 -10.88 1.74 5.95
C TYR A 13 -10.78 1.43 4.46
N VAL A 14 -11.84 1.72 3.71
CA VAL A 14 -11.81 1.72 2.25
C VAL A 14 -10.79 2.78 1.87
N LYS A 15 -9.54 2.35 1.66
CA LYS A 15 -8.42 3.19 1.24
C LYS A 15 -8.74 3.72 -0.15
N SER A 16 -9.47 4.84 -0.15
CA SER A 16 -9.98 5.63 -1.26
C SER A 16 -10.88 4.90 -2.26
N CYS A 17 -11.93 5.60 -2.69
CA CYS A 17 -12.73 5.26 -3.87
C CYS A 17 -11.86 5.46 -5.13
N LYS A 18 -10.83 4.64 -5.33
CA LYS A 18 -10.03 4.68 -6.55
C LYS A 18 -10.89 4.28 -7.73
N SER A 19 -10.95 5.13 -8.75
CA SER A 19 -11.47 4.80 -10.06
C SER A 19 -10.77 3.56 -10.62
N HIS A 20 -11.41 2.91 -11.59
CA HIS A 20 -10.82 1.76 -12.27
C HIS A 20 -9.44 2.09 -12.87
N ALA A 21 -9.30 3.28 -13.46
CA ALA A 21 -8.04 3.75 -14.04
C ALA A 21 -6.94 3.91 -12.98
N GLU A 22 -7.24 4.54 -11.83
CA GLU A 22 -6.27 4.68 -10.73
C GLU A 22 -5.81 3.33 -10.19
N ARG A 23 -6.72 2.34 -10.11
CA ARG A 23 -6.37 0.97 -9.71
C ARG A 23 -5.43 0.31 -10.73
N LEU A 24 -5.70 0.44 -12.03
CA LEU A 24 -4.82 -0.10 -13.07
C LEU A 24 -3.44 0.55 -13.04
N ILE A 25 -3.36 1.88 -12.90
CA ILE A 25 -2.11 2.62 -12.80
C ILE A 25 -1.31 2.13 -11.59
N GLU A 26 -1.95 1.97 -10.42
CA GLU A 26 -1.29 1.46 -9.23
C GLU A 26 -0.79 0.02 -9.42
N MET A 27 -1.59 -0.86 -10.03
CA MET A 27 -1.19 -2.24 -10.30
C MET A 27 0.01 -2.32 -11.23
N ASN A 28 0.02 -1.51 -12.29
CA ASN A 28 1.15 -1.43 -13.22
C ASN A 28 2.41 -0.89 -12.52
N ALA A 29 2.28 0.16 -11.71
CA ALA A 29 3.41 0.69 -10.93
C ALA A 29 3.98 -0.37 -9.97
N ARG A 30 3.13 -1.12 -9.27
CA ARG A 30 3.55 -2.23 -8.40
C ARG A 30 4.22 -3.36 -9.18
N ALA A 31 3.72 -3.68 -10.38
CA ALA A 31 4.33 -4.69 -11.24
C ALA A 31 5.73 -4.27 -11.72
N LEU A 32 5.89 -3.02 -12.15
CA LEU A 32 7.18 -2.46 -12.55
C LEU A 32 8.20 -2.47 -11.41
N LEU A 33 7.79 -2.05 -10.21
CA LEU A 33 8.66 -2.09 -9.03
C LEU A 33 9.12 -3.52 -8.68
N ARG A 34 8.36 -4.57 -9.03
CA ARG A 34 8.81 -5.96 -8.80
C ARG A 34 9.88 -6.42 -9.79
N GLN A 35 9.92 -5.82 -10.98
CA GLN A 35 10.88 -6.16 -12.03
C GLN A 35 12.17 -5.35 -11.92
N MET A 36 12.15 -4.21 -11.23
CA MET A 36 13.34 -3.38 -11.05
C MET A 36 14.32 -4.02 -10.04
N PRO A 37 15.64 -3.97 -10.31
CA PRO A 37 16.63 -4.22 -9.29
C PRO A 37 16.43 -3.23 -8.15
N ASP A 38 16.46 -3.73 -6.91
CA ASP A 38 16.18 -2.95 -5.69
C ASP A 38 14.78 -2.30 -5.58
N GLY A 39 13.82 -2.73 -6.39
CA GLY A 39 12.46 -2.17 -6.36
C GLY A 39 11.71 -2.35 -5.04
N LYS A 40 12.17 -3.28 -4.18
CA LYS A 40 11.71 -3.44 -2.78
C LYS A 40 11.99 -2.20 -1.92
N ASN A 41 12.94 -1.35 -2.30
CA ASN A 41 13.27 -0.11 -1.61
C ASN A 41 12.24 1.00 -1.88
N PHE A 42 11.27 0.76 -2.77
CA PHE A 42 10.25 1.74 -3.13
C PHE A 42 8.84 1.23 -2.79
N ARG A 43 7.92 2.18 -2.64
CA ARG A 43 6.48 1.92 -2.45
C ARG A 43 5.68 2.95 -3.24
N VAL A 44 4.47 2.56 -3.65
CA VAL A 44 3.48 3.50 -4.17
C VAL A 44 2.67 4.04 -2.98
N ASP A 45 2.61 5.36 -2.83
CA ASP A 45 1.84 6.02 -1.78
C ASP A 45 0.33 6.07 -2.10
N ALA A 46 -0.47 6.63 -1.19
CA ALA A 46 -1.92 6.73 -1.38
C ALA A 46 -2.33 7.60 -2.58
N ASN A 47 -1.44 8.51 -3.00
CA ASN A 47 -1.62 9.44 -4.12
C ASN A 47 -1.02 8.88 -5.43
N GLY A 48 -0.56 7.63 -5.46
CA GLY A 48 0.01 7.00 -6.65
C GLY A 48 1.46 7.38 -6.94
N ARG A 49 2.15 8.11 -6.04
CA ARG A 49 3.56 8.49 -6.23
C ARG A 49 4.49 7.40 -5.72
N ILE A 50 5.60 7.19 -6.41
CA ILE A 50 6.66 6.29 -5.97
C ILE A 50 7.50 7.03 -4.93
N GLN A 51 7.59 6.46 -3.73
CA GLN A 51 8.40 6.98 -2.64
C GLN A 51 9.37 5.90 -2.16
N PRO A 52 10.57 6.29 -1.67
CA PRO A 52 11.43 5.35 -0.96
C PRO A 52 10.68 4.81 0.26
N ARG A 53 10.81 3.49 0.51
CA ARG A 53 10.47 2.92 1.80
C ARG A 53 11.48 3.49 2.77
N GLN A 54 11.01 4.21 3.79
CA GLN A 54 11.83 4.47 4.96
C GLN A 54 12.26 3.11 5.49
N GLN A 55 13.53 2.76 5.31
CA GLN A 55 14.13 1.65 6.02
C GLN A 55 14.02 2.05 7.48
N HIS A 56 13.18 1.33 8.24
CA HIS A 56 13.15 1.50 9.68
C HIS A 56 14.51 1.00 10.18
N ASP A 57 15.47 1.92 10.27
CA ASP A 57 16.76 1.65 10.88
C ASP A 57 16.46 1.50 12.37
N ASN A 58 16.16 0.27 12.78
CA ASN A 58 15.90 -0.11 14.17
C ASN A 58 17.24 -0.13 14.96
N ARG A 59 18.07 0.90 14.79
CA ARG A 59 19.37 1.11 15.43
C ARG A 59 19.27 2.19 16.49
N GLY A 60 18.35 2.04 17.43
CA GLY A 60 18.18 3.03 18.47
C GLY A 60 17.26 2.60 19.61
N ASN A 61 17.63 1.55 20.33
CA ASN A 61 17.54 1.58 21.79
C ASN A 61 18.34 0.42 22.42
N VAL A 62 19.62 0.67 22.68
CA VAL A 62 20.36 -0.02 23.74
C VAL A 62 20.91 1.10 24.61
N ASN A 63 20.26 1.35 25.74
CA ASN A 63 20.78 1.95 26.97
C ASN A 63 19.77 1.68 28.08
#